data_AF-A0A1G1GAM6-F1
#
_entry.id   AF-A0A1G1GAM6-F1
#
_cell.length_a   1.000
_cell.length_b   1.000
_cell.length_c   1.000
_cell.angle_alpha   90.00
_cell.angle_beta   90.00
_cell.angle_gamma   90.00
#
_symmetry.space_group_name_H-M   'P 1'
#
loop_
_entity.id
_entity.type
_entity.pdbx_description
1 polymer ?
#
loop_
_entity_poly.entity_id
_entity_poly.type
_entity_poly.pdbx_seq_one_letter_code
_entity_poly.pdbx_strand_id
1 'polypeptide(L)' 'MALSGKYGKISIPKICEDEPIFILRAQDILAAATVEIYRVLLESHGSPMVKNIDQEVQIFKHWPGSKKMPD' A
#
# COMPACT_ATOMS: atom_id res chain seq x y z
N MET A 1 9.44 4.51 12.50
CA MET A 1 10.06 3.23 12.08
C MET A 1 8.99 2.16 12.15
N ALA A 2 8.96 1.18 11.25
CA ALA A 2 8.01 0.07 11.31
C ALA A 2 8.71 -1.20 11.77
N LEU A 3 8.24 -1.82 12.86
CA LEU A 3 8.61 -3.19 13.22
C LEU A 3 7.61 -4.16 12.59
N SER A 4 8.06 -4.93 11.61
CA SER A 4 7.29 -6.03 11.03
C SER A 4 7.88 -7.36 11.46
N GLY A 5 7.07 -8.26 12.00
CA GLY A 5 7.50 -9.64 12.28
C GLY A 5 7.99 -10.39 11.03
N LYS A 6 7.54 -9.96 9.84
CA LYS A 6 7.85 -10.57 8.55
C LYS A 6 9.00 -9.92 7.80
N TYR A 7 9.13 -8.60 7.90
CA TYR A 7 10.12 -7.82 7.14
C TYR A 7 11.21 -7.20 8.02
N GLY A 8 11.21 -7.48 9.33
CA GLY A 8 12.16 -6.93 10.27
C GLY A 8 11.94 -5.43 10.49
N LYS A 9 13.02 -4.65 10.41
CA LYS A 9 13.00 -3.20 10.64
C LYS A 9 12.91 -2.45 9.31
N ILE A 10 11.85 -1.69 9.10
CA ILE A 10 11.71 -0.80 7.94
C ILE A 10 11.75 0.65 8.41
N SER A 11 12.68 1.43 7.84
CA SER A 11 12.73 2.87 8.07
C SER A 11 11.83 3.57 7.05
N ILE A 12 10.66 4.02 7.51
CA ILE A 12 9.73 4.82 6.71
C ILE A 12 9.76 6.25 7.26
N PRO A 13 10.11 7.26 6.43
CA PRO A 13 10.10 8.65 6.86
C PRO A 13 8.72 9.05 7.37
N LYS A 14 8.70 9.90 8.42
CA LYS A 14 7.47 10.49 8.99
C LYS A 14 6.51 9.49 9.66
N ILE A 15 6.96 8.28 9.96
CA ILE A 15 6.20 7.31 10.76
C ILE A 15 6.91 7.10 12.10
N CYS A 16 6.15 7.17 13.21
CA CYS A 16 6.63 6.89 14.57
C CYS A 16 7.13 5.43 14.71
N GLU A 17 7.92 5.12 15.75
CA GLU A 17 8.51 3.78 15.93
C GLU A 17 7.50 2.68 16.25
N ASP A 18 6.41 3.03 16.93
CA ASP A 18 5.40 2.08 17.40
C ASP A 18 4.07 2.20 16.63
N GLU A 19 4.06 2.95 15.52
CA GLU A 19 2.87 3.09 14.70
C GLU A 19 2.59 1.77 13.97
N PRO A 20 1.39 1.18 14.08
CA PRO A 20 1.05 -0.03 13.37
C PRO A 20 0.96 0.27 11.87
N ILE A 21 1.71 -0.49 11.06
CA ILE A 21 1.74 -0.31 9.61
C ILE A 21 1.35 -1.61 8.92
N PHE A 22 0.56 -1.47 7.86
CA PHE A 22 0.26 -2.55 6.93
C PHE A 22 1.04 -2.35 5.63
N ILE A 23 1.69 -3.41 5.14
CA ILE A 23 2.53 -3.36 3.94
C ILE A 23 1.88 -4.18 2.83
N LEU A 24 1.62 -3.54 1.71
CA LEU A 24 1.16 -4.18 0.48
C LEU A 24 2.34 -4.33 -0.48
N ARG A 25 2.55 -5.53 -1.02
CA ARG A 25 3.57 -5.75 -2.05
C ARG A 25 2.91 -5.88 -3.41
N ALA A 26 3.58 -5.40 -4.46
CA ALA A 26 3.07 -5.53 -5.82
C ALA A 26 2.89 -6.98 -6.30
N GLN A 27 3.61 -7.92 -5.70
CA GLN A 27 3.43 -9.36 -5.94
C GLN A 27 2.15 -9.92 -5.32
N ASP A 28 1.51 -9.23 -4.39
CA ASP A 28 0.32 -9.74 -3.73
C ASP A 28 -0.90 -9.47 -4.62
N ILE A 29 -1.60 -10.52 -5.05
CA ILE A 29 -2.74 -10.37 -6.00
C ILE A 29 -3.86 -9.47 -5.45
N LEU A 30 -3.95 -9.34 -4.12
CA LEU A 30 -4.96 -8.53 -3.44
C LEU A 30 -4.56 -7.05 -3.33
N ALA A 31 -3.28 -6.71 -3.51
CA ALA A 31 -2.79 -5.38 -3.19
C ALA A 31 -3.42 -4.27 -4.05
N ALA A 32 -3.54 -4.47 -5.36
CA ALA A 32 -4.15 -3.47 -6.24
C ALA A 32 -5.62 -3.16 -5.85
N ALA A 33 -6.39 -4.19 -5.49
CA ALA A 33 -7.77 -4.01 -5.04
C ALA A 33 -7.84 -3.30 -3.69
N THR A 34 -6.94 -3.60 -2.76
CA THR A 34 -6.86 -2.92 -1.47
C THR A 34 -6.53 -1.43 -1.63
N VAL A 35 -5.60 -1.07 -2.52
CA VAL A 35 -5.27 0.33 -2.81
C VAL A 35 -6.45 1.04 -3.49
N GLU A 36 -7.19 0.37 -4.37
CA GLU A 36 -8.41 0.92 -4.99
C GLU A 36 -9.50 1.23 -3.94
N ILE A 37 -9.70 0.36 -2.96
CA ILE A 37 -10.62 0.61 -1.84
C ILE A 37 -10.20 1.89 -1.10
N TYR A 38 -8.90 2.05 -0.83
CA TYR A 38 -8.39 3.25 -0.18
C TYR A 38 -8.61 4.51 -1.02
N ARG A 39 -8.45 4.42 -2.36
CA ARG A 39 -8.75 5.52 -3.30
C ARG A 39 -10.21 5.97 -3.17
N VAL A 40 -11.15 5.03 -3.16
CA VAL A 40 -12.59 5.32 -3.04
C VAL A 40 -12.90 6.00 -1.71
N LEU A 41 -12.28 5.56 -0.61
CA LEU A 41 -12.45 6.19 0.70
C LEU A 41 -11.89 7.62 0.74
N LEU A 42 -10.75 7.88 0.11
CA LEU A 42 -10.20 9.24 0.00
C LEU A 42 -11.12 10.15 -0.83
N GLU A 43 -11.68 9.62 -1.91
CA GLU A 43 -12.62 10.33 -2.78
C GLU A 43 -13.90 10.69 -2.04
N SER A 44 -14.47 9.77 -1.25
CA SER A 44 -15.66 10.05 -0.45
C SER A 44 -15.45 11.13 0.61
N HIS A 45 -14.19 11.42 0.99
CA HIS A 45 -13.82 12.45 1.96
C HIS A 45 -13.24 13.72 1.28
N GLY A 46 -13.29 13.81 -0.05
CA GLY A 46 -12.81 14.99 -0.78
C GLY A 46 -11.30 15.23 -0.69
N SER A 47 -10.52 14.18 -0.39
CA SER A 47 -9.07 14.32 -0.20
C SER A 47 -8.35 14.56 -1.53
N PRO A 48 -7.43 15.53 -1.61
CA PRO A 48 -6.63 15.76 -2.82
C PRO A 48 -5.67 14.60 -3.12
N MET A 49 -5.41 13.71 -2.14
CA MET A 49 -4.52 12.55 -2.30
C MET A 49 -5.05 11.49 -3.26
N VAL A 50 -6.32 11.55 -3.67
CA VAL A 50 -6.93 10.62 -4.63
C VAL A 50 -6.08 10.47 -5.90
N LYS A 51 -5.52 11.58 -6.40
CA LYS A 51 -4.67 11.58 -7.61
C LYS A 51 -3.37 10.79 -7.41
N ASN A 52 -2.76 10.89 -6.24
CA ASN A 52 -1.53 10.17 -5.91
C ASN A 52 -1.83 8.66 -5.78
N ILE A 53 -2.93 8.30 -5.10
CA ILE A 53 -3.31 6.91 -4.95
C ILE A 53 -3.74 6.28 -6.28
N ASP A 54 -4.38 7.02 -7.18
CA ASP A 54 -4.69 6.53 -8.52
C ASP A 54 -3.43 6.08 -9.29
N GLN A 55 -2.33 6.84 -9.18
CA GLN A 55 -1.04 6.46 -9.75
C GLN A 55 -0.48 5.17 -9.12
N GLU A 56 -0.58 5.03 -7.79
CA GLU A 56 -0.17 3.81 -7.09
C GLU A 56 -0.99 2.59 -7.55
N VAL A 57 -2.31 2.74 -7.72
CA VAL A 57 -3.15 1.66 -8.27
C VAL A 57 -2.61 1.19 -9.63
N GLN A 58 -2.22 2.12 -10.52
CA GLN A 58 -1.68 1.75 -11.83
C GLN A 58 -0.33 1.05 -11.72
N ILE A 59 0.55 1.48 -10.80
CA ILE A 59 1.83 0.82 -10.52
C ILE A 59 1.61 -0.63 -10.09
N PHE A 60 0.70 -0.88 -9.15
CA PHE A 60 0.38 -2.24 -8.69
C PHE A 60 -0.29 -3.10 -9.77
N LYS A 61 -1.15 -2.51 -10.61
CA LYS A 61 -1.81 -3.23 -11.72
C LYS A 61 -0.78 -3.68 -12.76
N HIS A 62 0.16 -2.81 -13.14
CA HIS A 62 1.10 -3.03 -14.25
C HIS A 62 2.48 -3.52 -13.82
N TRP A 63 2.70 -3.81 -12.53
CA TRP A 63 3.98 -4.37 -12.08
C TRP A 63 4.28 -5.69 -12.82
N PRO A 64 5.45 -5.82 -13.50
CA PRO A 64 5.73 -6.92 -14.42
C PRO A 64 6.11 -8.23 -13.72
N GLY A 65 6.27 -8.22 -12.40
CA GLY A 65 6.64 -9.41 -11.64
C GLY A 65 5.48 -10.38 -11.45
N SER A 66 5.82 -11.62 -11.07
CA SER A 66 4.83 -12.67 -10.83
C SER A 66 3.98 -12.34 -9.60
N LYS A 67 2.65 -12.39 -9.78
CA LYS A 67 1.69 -12.18 -8.70
C LYS A 67 1.30 -13.50 -8.05
N LYS A 68 1.13 -13.49 -6.72
CA LYS A 68 0.78 -14.64 -5.89
C LYS A 68 -0.14 -14.24 -4.74
N MET A 69 -0.73 -15.24 -4.08
CA MET A 69 -1.44 -15.01 -2.82
C MET A 69 -0.48 -14.45 -1.75
N PRO A 70 -0.89 -13.44 -0.98
CA PRO A 70 -0.11 -12.99 0.17
C PRO A 70 0.04 -14.13 1.19
N ASP A 71 1.24 -14.22 1.77
CA ASP A 71 1.60 -15.09 2.90
C ASP A 71 1.36 -14.42 4.25
#